data_AF-A0A1A6DUG7-F1
#
_entry.id   AF-A0A1A6DUG7-F1
#
_cell.length_a   1.000
_cell.length_b   1.000
_cell.length_c   1.000
_cell.angle_alpha   90.00
_cell.angle_beta   90.00
_cell.angle_gamma   90.00
#
_symmetry.space_group_name_H-M   'P 1'
#
loop_
_entity.id
_entity.type
_entity.pdbx_description
1 polymer ?
#
loop_
_entity_poly.entity_id
_entity_poly.type
_entity_poly.pdbx_seq_one_letter_code
_entity_poly.pdbx_strand_id
1 'polypeptide(L)'
;MWLHAPFDPPLIDQINRMQAGVIPSPIHPLTCPNAKDGQHAFAGGYLGVLVAQRQGLVCPSCGHTQDWLSRTTVACAERESSAAMGNPSQRMEKARQRALDDFARLVREGHPQAQAMVDSLQAAVDRRASRAEAAAVPDHSTALPEPLAA
;
A
#
# COMPACT_ATOMS: atom_id res chain seq x y z
N MET A 1 16.65 -11.76 -11.46
CA MET A 1 16.92 -12.28 -10.09
C MET A 1 15.58 -12.31 -9.34
N TRP A 2 15.29 -13.41 -8.64
CA TRP A 2 14.00 -13.64 -7.96
C TRP A 2 14.12 -13.36 -6.46
N LEU A 3 13.03 -12.92 -5.84
CA LEU A 3 12.77 -12.95 -4.40
C LEU A 3 11.92 -14.17 -4.11
N HIS A 4 12.22 -14.89 -3.04
CA HIS A 4 11.41 -15.99 -2.57
C HIS A 4 10.87 -15.69 -1.18
N ALA A 5 9.69 -16.22 -0.88
CA ALA A 5 9.15 -16.25 0.47
C ALA A 5 10.13 -17.03 1.41
N PRO A 6 10.18 -16.69 2.71
CA PRO A 6 9.27 -15.80 3.41
C PRO A 6 9.54 -14.31 3.13
N PHE A 7 8.47 -13.56 2.83
CA PHE A 7 8.56 -12.10 2.73
C PHE A 7 8.52 -11.47 4.13
N ASP A 8 9.36 -10.46 4.36
CA ASP A 8 9.35 -9.70 5.60
C ASP A 8 8.22 -8.66 5.62
N PRO A 9 7.80 -8.16 6.80
CA PRO A 9 6.71 -7.19 6.90
C PRO A 9 6.92 -5.91 6.10
N PRO A 10 8.13 -5.30 6.06
CA PRO A 10 8.38 -4.14 5.21
C PRO A 10 8.15 -4.41 3.71
N LEU A 11 8.63 -5.55 3.21
CA LEU A 11 8.42 -5.96 1.81
C LEU A 11 6.94 -6.22 1.51
N ILE A 12 6.20 -6.81 2.45
CA ILE A 12 4.75 -7.01 2.32
C ILE A 12 4.01 -5.68 2.22
N ASP A 13 4.28 -4.72 3.12
CA ASP A 13 3.68 -3.37 3.07
C ASP A 13 3.94 -2.71 1.71
N GLN A 14 5.19 -2.78 1.26
CA GLN A 14 5.63 -2.21 0.00
C GLN A 14 4.93 -2.83 -1.22
N ILE A 15 4.88 -4.16 -1.32
CA ILE A 15 4.24 -4.85 -2.45
C ILE A 15 2.74 -4.56 -2.48
N ASN A 16 2.05 -4.60 -1.33
CA ASN A 16 0.61 -4.35 -1.26
C ASN A 16 0.27 -2.91 -1.69
N ARG A 17 0.99 -1.92 -1.16
CA ARG A 17 0.79 -0.51 -1.54
C ARG A 17 1.08 -0.23 -3.01
N MET A 18 2.05 -0.93 -3.60
CA MET A 18 2.32 -0.87 -5.04
C MET A 18 1.13 -1.32 -5.88
N GLN A 19 0.48 -2.41 -5.50
CA GLN A 19 -0.61 -2.99 -6.28
C GLN A 19 -1.93 -2.22 -6.20
N ALA A 20 -2.16 -1.47 -5.13
CA ALA A 20 -3.37 -0.67 -4.94
C ALA A 20 -3.41 0.64 -5.75
N GLY A 21 -2.47 0.85 -6.70
CA GLY A 21 -2.47 2.02 -7.57
C GLY A 21 -2.02 3.32 -6.87
N VAL A 22 -1.19 3.21 -5.83
CA VAL A 22 -0.60 4.35 -5.10
C VAL A 22 0.76 4.76 -5.66
N ILE A 23 1.12 4.29 -6.85
CA ILE A 23 2.42 4.55 -7.49
C ILE A 23 2.19 5.14 -8.91
N PRO A 24 2.89 6.23 -9.29
CA PRO A 24 2.67 6.94 -10.56
C PRO A 24 3.06 6.16 -11.85
N SER A 25 3.71 5.01 -11.78
CA SER A 25 4.20 4.25 -12.94
C SER A 25 3.50 2.89 -13.09
N PRO A 26 3.18 2.44 -14.31
CA PRO A 26 2.45 1.19 -14.55
C PRO A 26 3.35 -0.01 -14.29
N ILE A 27 3.43 -0.44 -13.04
CA ILE A 27 3.72 -1.85 -12.77
C ILE A 27 2.39 -2.56 -12.93
N HIS A 28 2.27 -3.44 -13.92
CA HIS A 28 1.10 -4.32 -14.02
C HIS A 28 0.93 -5.04 -12.68
N PRO A 29 -0.26 -4.96 -12.06
CA PRO A 29 -0.49 -5.60 -10.77
C PRO A 29 -0.26 -7.09 -10.89
N LEU A 30 0.15 -7.69 -9.78
CA LEU A 30 0.37 -9.13 -9.72
C LEU A 30 -1.00 -9.76 -9.68
N THR A 31 -1.45 -10.32 -10.80
CA THR A 31 -2.76 -10.94 -10.92
C THR A 31 -2.63 -12.45 -10.92
N CYS A 32 -3.66 -13.11 -10.39
CA CYS A 32 -3.72 -14.56 -10.35
C CYS A 32 -3.77 -15.12 -11.78
N PRO A 33 -2.97 -16.16 -12.10
CA PRO A 33 -3.04 -16.83 -13.39
C PRO A 33 -4.43 -17.43 -13.68
N ASN A 34 -5.19 -17.75 -12.63
CA ASN A 34 -6.52 -18.33 -12.71
C ASN A 34 -7.63 -17.27 -12.82
N ALA A 35 -7.30 -15.97 -12.88
CA ALA A 35 -8.28 -14.88 -12.76
C ALA A 35 -9.39 -14.87 -13.83
N LYS A 36 -9.19 -15.56 -14.95
CA LYS A 36 -10.14 -15.60 -16.08
C LYS A 36 -11.21 -16.69 -15.95
N ASP A 37 -11.32 -17.33 -14.80
CA ASP A 37 -12.34 -18.36 -14.50
C ASP A 37 -13.74 -17.79 -14.21
N GLY A 38 -13.88 -16.45 -14.10
CA GLY A 38 -15.13 -15.77 -13.81
C GLY A 38 -15.51 -15.73 -12.31
N GLN A 39 -14.68 -16.29 -11.43
CA GLN A 39 -14.91 -16.37 -9.98
C GLN A 39 -14.02 -15.40 -9.18
N HIS A 40 -13.06 -14.75 -9.84
CA HIS A 40 -12.14 -13.83 -9.18
C HIS A 40 -12.75 -12.46 -8.95
N ALA A 41 -12.43 -11.89 -7.79
CA ALA A 41 -12.89 -10.57 -7.42
C ALA A 41 -12.17 -9.47 -8.22
N PHE A 42 -12.92 -8.40 -8.49
CA PHE A 42 -12.37 -7.15 -8.99
C PHE A 42 -12.08 -6.23 -7.79
N ALA A 43 -10.81 -5.89 -7.57
CA ALA A 43 -10.37 -5.05 -6.47
C ALA A 43 -9.19 -4.16 -6.88
N GLY A 44 -9.18 -2.91 -6.43
CA GLY A 44 -8.11 -1.96 -6.75
C GLY A 44 -8.00 -1.64 -8.24
N GLY A 45 -9.09 -1.85 -9.00
CA GLY A 45 -9.14 -1.62 -10.44
C GLY A 45 -8.70 -2.80 -11.31
N TYR A 46 -8.43 -3.97 -10.72
CA TYR A 46 -7.96 -5.15 -11.46
C TYR A 46 -8.62 -6.44 -10.99
N LEU A 47 -8.66 -7.42 -11.90
CA LEU A 47 -9.24 -8.74 -11.65
C LEU A 47 -8.19 -9.68 -11.02
N GLY A 48 -8.54 -10.29 -9.89
CA GLY A 48 -7.73 -11.35 -9.28
C GLY A 48 -6.39 -10.89 -8.73
N VAL A 49 -6.31 -9.67 -8.18
CA VAL A 49 -5.08 -9.14 -7.57
C VAL A 49 -4.58 -10.06 -6.46
N LEU A 50 -3.29 -10.39 -6.50
CA LEU A 50 -2.61 -11.16 -5.47
C LEU A 50 -2.22 -10.25 -4.30
N VAL A 51 -2.36 -10.77 -3.09
CA VAL A 51 -2.00 -10.06 -1.86
C VAL A 51 -0.70 -10.63 -1.33
N ALA A 52 0.28 -9.77 -1.10
CA ALA A 52 1.53 -10.18 -0.48
C ALA A 52 1.30 -10.55 0.99
N GLN A 53 1.84 -11.70 1.37
CA GLN A 53 1.81 -12.28 2.69
C GLN A 53 3.18 -12.91 2.98
N ARG A 54 3.37 -13.38 4.21
CA ARG A 54 4.63 -14.03 4.62
C ARG A 54 4.94 -15.24 3.74
N GLN A 55 3.95 -16.07 3.40
CA GLN A 55 4.15 -17.24 2.54
C GLN A 55 4.29 -16.94 1.04
N GLY A 56 4.22 -15.67 0.63
CA GLY A 56 4.27 -15.26 -0.78
C GLY A 56 3.06 -14.44 -1.19
N LEU A 57 2.81 -14.40 -2.50
CA LEU A 57 1.64 -13.78 -3.10
C LEU A 57 0.46 -14.75 -3.05
N VAL A 58 -0.68 -14.30 -2.54
CA VAL A 58 -1.86 -15.15 -2.33
C VAL A 58 -3.07 -14.53 -3.01
N CYS A 59 -3.79 -15.31 -3.81
CA CYS A 59 -5.05 -14.88 -4.39
C CYS A 59 -6.17 -14.98 -3.34
N PRO A 60 -6.92 -13.89 -3.07
CA PRO A 60 -8.04 -13.94 -2.14
C PRO A 60 -9.20 -14.81 -2.61
N SER A 61 -9.42 -14.92 -3.93
CA SER A 61 -10.59 -15.62 -4.48
C SER A 61 -10.42 -17.14 -4.54
N CYS A 62 -9.27 -17.63 -5.03
CA CYS A 62 -9.05 -19.07 -5.23
C CYS A 62 -7.96 -19.69 -4.34
N GLY A 63 -7.27 -18.88 -3.52
CA GLY A 63 -6.19 -19.36 -2.66
C GLY A 63 -4.89 -19.74 -3.39
N HIS A 64 -4.79 -19.49 -4.70
CA HIS A 64 -3.54 -19.67 -5.45
C HIS A 64 -2.39 -18.94 -4.76
N THR A 65 -1.25 -19.61 -4.65
CA THR A 65 -0.04 -19.09 -4.02
C THR A 65 1.12 -19.07 -5.01
N GLN A 66 1.90 -18.00 -4.96
CA GLN A 66 3.17 -17.86 -5.66
C GLN A 66 4.21 -17.38 -4.65
N ASP A 67 5.19 -18.22 -4.37
CA ASP A 67 6.23 -17.96 -3.37
C ASP A 67 7.40 -17.13 -3.92
N TRP A 68 7.36 -16.73 -5.18
CA TRP A 68 8.41 -15.95 -5.83
C TRP A 68 7.91 -14.64 -6.43
N LEU A 69 8.80 -13.65 -6.56
CA LEU A 69 8.54 -12.38 -7.23
C LEU A 69 9.82 -11.87 -7.91
N SER A 70 9.72 -11.23 -9.07
CA SER A 70 10.88 -10.62 -9.71
C SER A 70 11.40 -9.45 -8.86
N ARG A 71 12.72 -9.43 -8.56
CA ARG A 71 13.35 -8.29 -7.85
C ARG A 71 13.12 -6.96 -8.57
N THR A 72 13.02 -6.99 -9.90
CA THR A 72 12.80 -5.79 -10.70
C THR A 72 11.45 -5.15 -10.40
N THR A 73 10.43 -5.95 -10.06
CA THR A 73 9.10 -5.46 -9.67
C THR A 73 9.19 -4.61 -8.40
N VAL A 74 9.98 -5.04 -7.42
CA VAL A 74 10.17 -4.31 -6.15
C VAL A 74 11.04 -3.07 -6.34
N ALA A 75 12.15 -3.19 -7.09
CA ALA A 75 13.09 -2.09 -7.31
C ALA A 75 12.48 -0.88 -8.06
N CYS A 76 11.48 -1.10 -8.92
CA CYS A 76 10.73 0.00 -9.55
C CYS A 76 9.91 0.79 -8.51
N ALA A 77 9.32 0.11 -7.53
CA ALA A 77 8.53 0.75 -6.46
C ALA A 77 9.40 1.56 -5.48
N GLU A 78 10.63 1.11 -5.18
CA GLU A 78 11.57 1.82 -4.29
C GLU A 78 11.97 3.19 -4.86
N ARG A 79 12.23 3.25 -6.17
CA ARG A 79 12.64 4.47 -6.86
C ARG A 79 11.55 5.55 -6.84
N GLU A 80 10.29 5.16 -6.98
CA GLU A 80 9.16 6.10 -6.88
C GLU A 80 8.86 6.53 -5.45
N SER A 81 9.00 5.63 -4.48
CA SER A 81 8.86 5.97 -3.05
C SER A 81 9.90 6.99 -2.60
N SER A 82 11.12 6.92 -3.15
CA SER A 82 12.21 7.86 -2.86
C SER A 82 12.09 9.17 -3.66
N ALA A 83 11.53 9.14 -4.87
CA ALA A 83 11.30 10.33 -5.69
C ALA A 83 10.05 11.14 -5.27
N ALA A 84 9.09 10.51 -4.57
CA ALA A 84 7.87 11.13 -4.10
C ALA A 84 8.01 11.78 -2.71
N MET A 85 8.92 12.75 -2.57
CA MET A 85 8.89 13.73 -1.46
C MET A 85 7.83 14.83 -1.71
N GLY A 86 6.68 14.46 -2.30
CA GLY A 86 5.56 15.34 -2.59
C GLY A 86 4.23 14.73 -2.13
N ASN A 87 3.20 15.57 -1.96
CA ASN A 87 1.86 15.07 -1.65
C ASN A 87 1.35 14.21 -2.81
N PRO A 88 0.83 12.99 -2.57
CA PRO A 88 0.23 12.19 -3.62
C PRO A 88 -0.93 12.95 -4.26
N SER A 89 -1.09 12.82 -5.57
CA SER A 89 -2.18 13.49 -6.28
C SER A 89 -3.54 13.05 -5.74
N GLN A 90 -4.55 13.91 -5.83
CA GLN A 90 -5.93 13.53 -5.45
C GLN A 90 -6.42 12.27 -6.19
N ARG A 91 -5.93 12.04 -7.41
CA ARG A 91 -6.23 10.84 -8.20
C ARG A 91 -5.66 9.58 -7.53
N MET A 92 -4.41 9.63 -7.08
CA MET A 92 -3.78 8.50 -6.36
C MET A 92 -4.46 8.24 -5.03
N GLU A 93 -4.85 9.30 -4.31
CA GLU A 93 -5.59 9.16 -3.05
C GLU A 93 -6.95 8.48 -3.26
N LYS A 94 -7.69 8.90 -4.29
CA LYS A 94 -8.96 8.28 -4.65
C LYS A 94 -8.80 6.82 -5.10
N ALA A 95 -7.72 6.49 -5.81
CA ALA A 95 -7.41 5.13 -6.22
C ALA A 95 -7.11 4.24 -5.00
N ARG A 96 -6.26 4.73 -4.09
CA ARG A 96 -5.94 4.08 -2.81
C ARG A 96 -7.20 3.82 -1.99
N GLN A 97 -8.08 4.81 -1.84
CA GLN A 97 -9.31 4.67 -1.07
C GLN A 97 -10.24 3.63 -1.68
N ARG A 98 -10.40 3.62 -3.02
CA ARG A 98 -11.19 2.60 -3.71
C ARG A 98 -10.62 1.20 -3.50
N ALA A 99 -9.30 1.05 -3.57
CA ALA A 99 -8.65 -0.23 -3.29
C ALA A 99 -8.92 -0.68 -1.85
N LEU A 100 -8.79 0.22 -0.87
CA LEU A 100 -9.09 -0.07 0.54
C LEU A 100 -10.54 -0.56 0.70
N ASP A 101 -11.50 0.14 0.11
CA ASP A 101 -12.92 -0.21 0.16
C ASP A 101 -13.19 -1.58 -0.49
N ASP A 102 -12.58 -1.85 -1.65
CA ASP A 102 -12.71 -3.12 -2.37
C ASP A 102 -12.17 -4.30 -1.55
N PHE A 103 -10.95 -4.18 -1.00
CA PHE A 103 -10.34 -5.25 -0.22
C PHE A 103 -11.04 -5.45 1.13
N ALA A 104 -11.51 -4.37 1.76
CA ALA A 104 -12.32 -4.47 2.98
C ALA A 104 -13.68 -5.15 2.71
N ARG A 105 -14.27 -4.96 1.53
CA ARG A 105 -15.44 -5.74 1.10
C ARG A 105 -15.10 -7.23 0.99
N LEU A 106 -13.97 -7.58 0.36
CA LEU A 106 -13.56 -8.98 0.21
C LEU A 106 -13.36 -9.69 1.55
N VAL A 107 -12.75 -9.02 2.53
CA VAL A 107 -12.63 -9.58 3.89
C VAL A 107 -14.01 -9.89 4.48
N ARG A 108 -14.98 -8.97 4.33
CA ARG A 108 -16.35 -9.18 4.82
C ARG A 108 -17.09 -10.29 4.09
N GLU A 109 -16.78 -10.52 2.81
CA GLU A 109 -17.32 -11.61 2.00
C GLU A 109 -16.69 -12.97 2.32
N GLY A 110 -15.71 -13.02 3.24
CA GLY A 110 -15.09 -14.27 3.69
C GLY A 110 -13.76 -14.59 3.00
N HIS A 111 -13.10 -13.60 2.40
CA HIS A 111 -11.75 -13.73 1.83
C HIS A 111 -10.69 -13.15 2.78
N PRO A 112 -10.32 -13.83 3.88
CA PRO A 112 -9.40 -13.28 4.90
C PRO A 112 -8.00 -13.02 4.35
N GLN A 113 -7.61 -13.65 3.23
CA GLN A 113 -6.32 -13.41 2.58
C GLN A 113 -6.17 -11.96 2.08
N ALA A 114 -7.28 -11.23 1.93
CA ALA A 114 -7.28 -9.81 1.59
C ALA A 114 -6.86 -8.89 2.74
N GLN A 115 -6.86 -9.37 4.00
CA GLN A 115 -6.63 -8.52 5.17
C GLN A 115 -5.25 -7.83 5.15
N ALA A 116 -4.20 -8.52 4.72
CA ALA A 116 -2.86 -7.93 4.65
C ALA A 116 -2.78 -6.73 3.69
N MET A 117 -3.65 -6.67 2.68
CA MET A 117 -3.75 -5.49 1.81
C MET A 117 -4.44 -4.33 2.52
N VAL A 118 -5.54 -4.61 3.24
CA VAL A 118 -6.26 -3.62 4.05
C VAL A 118 -5.32 -2.99 5.08
N ASP A 119 -4.57 -3.81 5.80
CA ASP A 119 -3.63 -3.37 6.83
C ASP A 119 -2.57 -2.41 6.26
N SER A 120 -1.93 -2.79 5.13
CA SER A 120 -0.92 -1.94 4.48
C SER A 120 -1.49 -0.60 3.99
N LEU A 121 -2.73 -0.60 3.49
CA LEU A 121 -3.38 0.61 3.00
C LEU A 121 -3.86 1.53 4.12
N GLN A 122 -4.31 0.97 5.25
CA GLN A 122 -4.72 1.72 6.42
C GLN A 122 -3.52 2.33 7.14
N ALA A 123 -2.44 1.57 7.36
CA ALA A 123 -1.22 2.09 7.99
C ALA A 123 -0.60 3.25 7.18
N ALA A 124 -0.79 3.27 5.85
CA ALA A 124 -0.37 4.40 5.02
C ALA A 124 -1.16 5.70 5.31
N VAL A 125 -2.46 5.58 5.62
CA VAL A 125 -3.30 6.73 6.03
C VAL A 125 -2.85 7.24 7.39
N ASP A 126 -2.70 6.33 8.35
CA ASP A 126 -2.39 6.68 9.74
C ASP A 126 -1.03 7.39 9.82
N ARG A 127 0.00 6.86 9.13
CA ARG A 127 1.33 7.50 9.01
C ARG A 127 1.24 8.93 8.46
N ARG A 128 0.31 9.18 7.52
CA ARG A 128 0.13 10.50 6.92
C ARG A 128 -0.63 11.44 7.86
N ALA A 129 -1.66 10.96 8.54
CA ALA A 129 -2.40 11.72 9.54
C ALA A 129 -1.45 12.18 10.65
N SER A 130 -0.64 11.26 11.20
CA SER A 130 0.35 11.61 12.24
C SER A 130 1.40 12.61 11.75
N ARG A 131 1.84 12.53 10.48
CA ARG A 131 2.77 13.53 9.91
C ARG A 131 2.12 14.90 9.73
N ALA A 132 0.85 14.93 9.31
CA ALA A 132 0.10 16.18 9.17
C ALA A 132 -0.17 16.84 10.53
N GLU A 133 -0.50 16.05 11.54
CA GLU A 133 -0.65 16.51 12.93
C GLU A 133 0.67 17.05 13.48
N ALA A 134 1.78 16.33 13.29
CA ALA A 134 3.10 16.79 13.73
C ALA A 134 3.55 18.09 13.03
N ALA A 135 3.15 18.30 11.78
CA ALA A 135 3.41 19.55 11.05
C ALA A 135 2.47 20.70 11.46
N ALA A 136 1.35 20.40 12.10
CA ALA A 136 0.33 21.37 12.51
C ALA A 136 0.51 21.88 13.96
N VAL A 137 1.40 21.29 14.76
CA VAL A 137 1.75 21.83 16.08
C VAL A 137 2.64 23.06 15.89
N PRO A 138 2.18 24.29 16.19
CA PRO A 138 3.03 25.47 16.11
C PRO A 138 4.06 25.43 17.25
N ASP A 139 5.31 25.71 16.92
CA ASP A 139 6.40 25.89 17.88
C ASP A 139 6.12 27.14 18.73
N HIS A 140 5.49 26.96 19.90
CA HIS A 140 5.39 27.99 20.93
C HIS A 140 6.69 28.01 21.74
N SER A 141 7.78 28.44 21.12
CA SER A 141 9.03 28.76 21.82
C SER A 141 9.76 29.91 21.15
N THR A 142 9.14 31.10 21.11
CA THR A 142 9.92 32.34 21.09
C THR A 142 9.10 33.51 21.66
N ALA A 143 9.21 33.75 22.96
CA ALA A 143 8.94 35.05 23.55
C ALA A 143 9.74 35.16 24.85
N LEU A 144 11.04 35.48 24.74
CA LEU A 144 11.78 36.09 25.84
C LEU A 144 11.37 37.58 25.88
N PRO A 145 10.87 38.12 27.01
CA PRO A 145 10.72 39.56 27.14
C PRO A 145 12.11 40.19 27.39
N GLU A 146 12.56 41.05 26.48
CA GLU A 146 13.73 41.91 26.71
C GLU A 146 13.44 42.95 27.81
N PRO A 147 14.44 43.30 28.64
CA PRO A 147 14.25 44.06 29.86
C PRO A 147 14.10 45.57 29.61
N LEU A 148 13.27 46.19 30.45
CA LEU A 148 13.03 47.62 30.54
C LEU A 148 14.35 48.37 30.83
N ALA A 149 14.82 49.18 29.88
CA ALA A 149 15.93 50.10 30.11
C ALA A 149 15.44 51.29 30.96
N ALA A 150 16.17 51.59 32.04
CA ALA A 150 16.03 52.77 32.89
C ALA A 150 17.29 53.63 32.78
#